data_AF-V5GJF3-F1
#
_entry.id   AF-V5GJF3-F1
#
_cell.length_a   1.000
_cell.length_b   1.000
_cell.length_c   1.000
_cell.angle_alpha   90.00
_cell.angle_beta   90.00
_cell.angle_gamma   90.00
#
_symmetry.space_group_name_H-M   'P 1'
#
loop_
_entity.id
_entity.type
_entity.pdbx_description
1 polymer ?
#
loop_
_entity_poly.entity_id
_entity_poly.type
_entity_poly.pdbx_seq_one_letter_code
_entity_poly.pdbx_strand_id
1 'polypeptide(L)'
;KNHTYNFYIFRRPINRNVPDQRFLCQTSSINFLIHEGFDFNKLFKEGISYLNIVEEEKYRGNLEEAYKKRTESIQSHQNETNDIIPIPEDARQFIDDVVQQIETFLESDEVELQLPKCNSFLRRLVYQTKVEKFADKITVETRQVENKDRILFVRRLRTREEEEEIEKQKYEEQIGELEDFVGFTKVLRMIVNSGKLIIGHNLCLDLLHTLDKFLNPLPDDYVEFKELAHSLFPK
;
A
#
# COMPACT_ATOMS: atom_id res chain seq x y z
N LYS A 1 -27.23 -25.29 -19.74
CA LYS A 1 -25.91 -25.28 -20.43
C LYS A 1 -24.85 -25.20 -19.35
N ASN A 2 -23.77 -25.98 -19.46
CA ASN A 2 -22.65 -25.91 -18.52
C ASN A 2 -21.74 -24.76 -18.94
N HIS A 3 -21.24 -24.01 -17.94
CA HIS A 3 -20.28 -22.93 -18.14
C HIS A 3 -18.97 -23.35 -17.46
N THR A 4 -17.87 -23.27 -18.20
CA THR A 4 -16.53 -23.66 -17.73
C THR A 4 -15.62 -22.45 -17.79
N TYR A 5 -14.81 -22.27 -16.74
CA TYR A 5 -13.92 -21.13 -16.59
C TYR A 5 -12.53 -21.62 -16.20
N ASN A 6 -11.49 -20.99 -16.73
CA ASN A 6 -10.10 -21.21 -16.34
C ASN A 6 -9.55 -19.92 -15.75
N PHE A 7 -9.10 -19.97 -14.50
CA PHE A 7 -8.53 -18.82 -13.80
C PHE A 7 -7.03 -19.02 -13.65
N TYR A 8 -6.25 -18.14 -14.29
CA TYR A 8 -4.80 -18.09 -14.09
C TYR A 8 -4.54 -17.15 -12.91
N ILE A 9 -3.88 -17.66 -11.87
CA ILE A 9 -3.79 -16.97 -10.58
C ILE A 9 -2.32 -16.86 -10.20
N PHE A 10 -1.86 -15.64 -9.94
CA PHE A 10 -0.48 -15.39 -9.56
C PHE A 10 -0.39 -14.13 -8.70
N ARG A 11 0.21 -14.28 -7.51
CA ARG A 11 0.38 -13.16 -6.58
C ARG A 11 1.60 -12.34 -6.98
N ARG A 12 1.36 -11.17 -7.56
CA ARG A 12 2.42 -10.23 -7.93
C ARG A 12 2.80 -9.35 -6.74
N PRO A 13 4.07 -8.94 -6.65
CA PRO A 13 4.46 -7.85 -5.76
C PRO A 13 3.87 -6.55 -6.31
N ILE A 14 3.01 -5.87 -5.54
CA ILE A 14 2.41 -4.59 -5.96
C ILE A 14 3.02 -3.42 -5.20
N ASN A 15 3.14 -3.54 -3.88
CA ASN A 15 3.60 -2.45 -3.03
C ASN A 15 4.41 -2.97 -1.85
N ARG A 16 5.06 -2.06 -1.11
CA ARG A 16 5.85 -2.41 0.09
C ARG A 16 5.02 -3.07 1.20
N ASN A 17 3.69 -2.99 1.13
CA ASN A 17 2.78 -3.49 2.16
C ASN A 17 2.44 -4.97 1.95
N VAL A 18 2.41 -5.44 0.71
CA VAL A 18 2.22 -6.86 0.37
C VAL A 18 3.59 -7.52 0.20
N PRO A 19 3.94 -8.52 1.01
CA PRO A 19 5.22 -9.21 0.92
C PRO A 19 5.32 -10.00 -0.38
N ASP A 20 6.52 -10.03 -0.93
CA ASP A 20 6.87 -10.89 -2.04
C ASP A 20 6.82 -12.36 -1.62
N GLN A 21 6.03 -13.16 -2.34
CA GLN A 21 5.86 -14.58 -2.04
C GLN A 21 6.81 -15.43 -2.87
N ARG A 22 7.55 -16.31 -2.19
CA ARG A 22 8.37 -17.33 -2.83
C ARG A 22 7.55 -18.61 -2.97
N PHE A 23 7.66 -19.23 -4.14
CA PHE A 23 7.05 -20.53 -4.41
C PHE A 23 8.07 -21.48 -5.03
N LEU A 24 7.83 -22.78 -4.86
CA LEU A 24 8.66 -23.82 -5.42
C LEU A 24 8.05 -24.34 -6.71
N CYS A 25 8.92 -24.76 -7.62
CA CYS A 25 8.54 -25.39 -8.88
C CYS A 25 9.25 -26.72 -9.02
N GLN A 26 8.50 -27.76 -9.38
CA GLN A 26 9.05 -29.06 -9.73
C GLN A 26 9.22 -29.16 -11.25
N THR A 27 10.43 -29.48 -11.70
CA THR A 27 10.78 -29.53 -13.14
C THR A 27 9.89 -30.47 -13.94
N SER A 28 9.58 -31.66 -13.41
CA SER A 28 8.73 -32.63 -14.11
C SER A 28 7.30 -32.12 -14.29
N SER A 29 6.76 -31.41 -13.30
CA SER A 29 5.41 -30.84 -13.35
C SER A 29 5.32 -29.70 -14.36
N ILE A 30 6.33 -28.82 -14.40
CA ILE A 30 6.44 -27.79 -15.44
C ILE A 30 6.54 -28.44 -16.82
N ASN A 31 7.41 -29.45 -16.97
CA ASN A 31 7.60 -30.11 -18.25
C ASN A 31 6.28 -30.73 -18.76
N PHE A 32 5.53 -31.41 -17.89
CA PHE A 32 4.20 -31.94 -18.23
C PHE A 32 3.24 -30.84 -18.70
N LEU A 33 3.12 -29.76 -17.95
CA LEU A 33 2.23 -28.64 -18.29
C LEU A 33 2.60 -27.98 -19.63
N ILE A 34 3.90 -27.85 -19.95
CA ILE A 34 4.36 -27.36 -21.26
C ILE A 34 3.88 -28.29 -22.38
N HIS A 35 4.01 -29.60 -22.21
CA HIS A 35 3.59 -30.58 -23.22
C HIS A 35 2.07 -30.55 -23.46
N GLU A 36 1.28 -30.28 -22.42
CA GLU A 36 -0.18 -30.11 -22.50
C GLU A 36 -0.62 -28.71 -22.97
N GLY A 37 0.33 -27.84 -23.35
CA GLY A 37 0.02 -26.52 -23.91
C GLY A 37 -0.40 -25.48 -22.87
N PHE A 38 -0.02 -25.64 -21.59
CA PHE A 38 -0.26 -24.64 -20.57
C PHE A 38 0.48 -23.33 -20.88
N ASP A 39 -0.26 -22.22 -20.91
CA ASP A 39 0.30 -20.90 -21.17
C ASP A 39 0.82 -20.23 -19.88
N PHE A 40 2.13 -20.33 -19.66
CA PHE A 40 2.79 -19.69 -18.51
C PHE A 40 2.82 -18.16 -18.59
N ASN A 41 2.61 -17.54 -19.76
CA ASN A 41 2.47 -16.09 -19.84
C ASN A 41 1.16 -15.65 -19.19
N LYS A 42 0.07 -16.39 -19.42
CA LYS A 42 -1.20 -16.13 -18.73
C LYS A 42 -1.08 -16.24 -17.22
N LEU A 43 -0.25 -17.17 -16.73
CA LEU A 43 0.04 -17.30 -15.30
C LEU A 43 0.89 -16.14 -14.78
N PHE A 44 2.11 -15.95 -15.29
CA PHE A 44 3.08 -15.05 -14.66
C PHE A 44 2.94 -13.58 -15.07
N LYS A 45 2.45 -13.30 -16.28
CA LYS A 45 2.29 -11.92 -16.80
C LYS A 45 0.87 -11.38 -16.67
N GLU A 46 -0.13 -12.25 -16.72
CA GLU A 46 -1.55 -11.87 -16.73
C GLU A 46 -2.33 -12.43 -15.53
N GLY A 47 -1.69 -13.23 -14.68
CA GLY A 47 -2.35 -13.91 -13.58
C GLY A 47 -3.07 -12.93 -12.65
N ILE A 48 -4.28 -13.34 -12.25
CA ILE A 48 -5.15 -12.64 -11.30
C ILE A 48 -4.49 -12.73 -9.94
N SER A 49 -4.41 -11.61 -9.23
CA SER A 49 -3.89 -11.58 -7.87
C SER A 49 -4.84 -12.23 -6.87
N TYR A 50 -4.32 -12.43 -5.66
CA TYR A 50 -5.12 -12.88 -4.53
C TYR A 50 -4.49 -12.45 -3.21
N LEU A 51 -5.34 -12.38 -2.20
CA LEU A 51 -4.98 -12.32 -0.79
C LEU A 51 -5.86 -13.30 -0.01
N ASN A 52 -5.31 -13.92 1.02
CA ASN A 52 -6.16 -14.64 1.96
C ASN A 52 -6.93 -13.66 2.86
N ILE A 53 -7.93 -14.17 3.58
CA ILE A 53 -8.85 -13.34 4.38
C ILE A 53 -8.08 -12.60 5.50
N VAL A 54 -7.14 -13.30 6.14
CA VAL A 54 -6.34 -12.77 7.25
C VAL A 54 -5.40 -11.64 6.78
N GLU A 55 -4.78 -11.83 5.62
CA GLU A 55 -3.92 -10.82 4.99
C GLU A 55 -4.72 -9.58 4.57
N GLU A 56 -5.88 -9.77 3.94
CA GLU A 56 -6.76 -8.67 3.56
C GLU A 56 -7.19 -7.85 4.78
N GLU A 57 -7.66 -8.49 5.84
CA GLU A 57 -8.08 -7.83 7.08
C GLU A 57 -6.93 -7.01 7.68
N LYS A 58 -5.73 -7.61 7.74
CA LYS A 58 -4.53 -6.92 8.23
C LYS A 58 -4.18 -5.69 7.38
N TYR A 59 -4.20 -5.80 6.06
CA TYR A 59 -3.85 -4.67 5.20
C TYR A 59 -4.89 -3.57 5.24
N ARG A 60 -6.17 -3.93 5.25
CA ARG A 60 -7.26 -2.96 5.39
C ARG A 60 -7.16 -2.21 6.71
N GLY A 61 -6.95 -2.93 7.82
CA GLY A 61 -6.77 -2.31 9.14
C GLY A 61 -5.58 -1.36 9.20
N ASN A 62 -4.46 -1.71 8.57
CA ASN A 62 -3.29 -0.81 8.49
C ASN A 62 -3.58 0.47 7.70
N LEU A 63 -4.34 0.39 6.60
CA LEU A 63 -4.76 1.55 5.82
C LEU A 63 -5.71 2.44 6.62
N GLU A 64 -6.69 1.85 7.30
CA GLU A 64 -7.64 2.56 8.17
C GLU A 64 -6.92 3.28 9.31
N GLU A 65 -5.98 2.63 9.98
CA GLU A 65 -5.21 3.22 11.07
C GLU A 65 -4.30 4.36 10.57
N ALA A 66 -3.66 4.17 9.41
CA ALA A 66 -2.83 5.20 8.80
C ALA A 66 -3.66 6.43 8.40
N TYR A 67 -4.83 6.21 7.81
CA TYR A 67 -5.77 7.28 7.47
C TYR A 67 -6.24 8.03 8.72
N LYS A 68 -6.68 7.31 9.75
CA LYS A 68 -7.12 7.91 11.03
C LYS A 68 -6.03 8.78 11.66
N LYS A 69 -4.79 8.27 11.74
CA LYS A 69 -3.63 9.02 12.27
C LYS A 69 -3.37 10.31 11.49
N ARG A 70 -3.46 10.27 10.16
CA ARG A 70 -3.24 11.44 9.30
C ARG A 70 -4.35 12.46 9.45
N THR A 71 -5.61 12.01 9.45
CA THR A 71 -6.75 12.89 9.72
C THR A 71 -6.61 13.54 11.09
N GLU A 72 -6.34 12.79 12.16
CA GLU A 72 -6.11 13.33 13.51
C GLU A 72 -4.98 14.37 13.56
N SER A 73 -3.91 14.17 12.78
CA SER A 73 -2.81 15.15 12.67
C SER A 73 -3.21 16.44 11.97
N ILE A 74 -4.12 16.38 10.99
CA ILE A 74 -4.69 17.57 10.33
C ILE A 74 -5.58 18.34 11.32
N GLN A 75 -6.32 17.63 12.18
CA GLN A 75 -7.20 18.26 13.18
C GLN A 75 -6.44 18.86 14.37
N SER A 76 -5.33 18.23 14.77
CA SER A 76 -4.49 18.70 15.85
C SER A 76 -3.38 19.58 15.29
N HIS A 77 -3.60 20.90 15.27
CA HIS A 77 -2.52 21.87 15.06
C HIS A 77 -1.55 21.79 16.26
N GLN A 78 -0.66 20.81 16.27
CA GLN A 78 0.43 20.79 17.23
C GLN A 78 1.42 21.87 16.80
N ASN A 79 1.25 23.05 17.39
CA ASN A 79 2.32 24.00 17.57
C ASN A 79 3.40 23.31 18.40
N GLU A 80 4.34 22.64 17.74
CA GLU A 80 5.59 22.28 18.38
C GLU A 80 6.24 23.58 18.84
N THR A 81 6.22 23.83 20.15
CA THR A 81 7.05 24.87 20.79
C THR A 81 8.49 24.42 20.66
N ASN A 82 9.08 24.67 19.50
CA ASN A 82 10.47 24.37 19.22
C ASN A 82 11.33 25.52 19.77
N ASP A 83 12.32 25.19 20.60
CA ASP A 83 13.36 26.13 21.01
C ASP A 83 13.96 26.78 19.76
N ILE A 84 13.92 28.11 19.71
CA ILE A 84 14.47 28.88 18.60
C ILE A 84 15.99 28.73 18.63
N ILE A 85 16.55 28.09 17.59
CA ILE A 85 17.99 27.98 17.41
C ILE A 85 18.47 29.20 16.65
N PRO A 86 19.46 29.97 17.17
CA PRO A 86 20.11 31.02 16.40
C PRO A 86 20.76 30.43 15.14
N ILE A 87 20.46 31.00 13.97
CA ILE A 87 21.02 30.53 12.70
C ILE A 87 22.53 30.84 12.68
N PRO A 88 23.41 29.81 12.63
CA PRO A 88 24.86 30.01 12.54
C PRO A 88 25.27 30.72 11.24
N GLU A 89 26.42 31.40 11.24
CA GLU A 89 26.89 32.17 10.07
C GLU A 89 27.09 31.32 8.81
N ASP A 90 27.58 30.09 8.96
CA ASP A 90 27.80 29.14 7.87
C ASP A 90 26.49 28.60 7.26
N ALA A 91 25.41 28.57 8.04
CA ALA A 91 24.09 28.14 7.57
C ALA A 91 23.23 29.30 7.01
N ARG A 92 23.62 30.56 7.26
CA ARG A 92 22.81 31.74 6.93
C ARG A 92 22.52 31.86 5.44
N GLN A 93 23.56 31.72 4.61
CA GLN A 93 23.41 31.81 3.15
C GLN A 93 22.44 30.77 2.61
N PHE A 94 22.52 29.53 3.09
CA PHE A 94 21.61 28.46 2.68
C PHE A 94 20.15 28.78 3.03
N ILE A 95 19.90 29.30 4.24
CA ILE A 95 18.53 29.65 4.67
C ILE A 95 17.99 30.83 3.87
N ASP A 96 18.82 31.84 3.60
CA ASP A 96 18.43 33.00 2.78
C ASP A 96 18.08 32.57 1.34
N ASP A 97 18.87 31.68 0.74
CA ASP A 97 18.57 31.11 -0.59
C ASP A 97 17.25 30.33 -0.59
N VAL A 98 16.96 29.56 0.47
CA VAL A 98 15.69 28.82 0.62
C VAL A 98 14.51 29.78 0.79
N VAL A 99 14.66 30.83 1.59
CA VAL A 99 13.64 31.87 1.77
C VAL A 99 13.31 32.53 0.43
N GLN A 100 14.33 32.90 -0.35
CA GLN A 100 14.13 33.51 -1.66
C GLN A 100 13.44 32.57 -2.67
N GLN A 101 13.79 31.28 -2.66
CA GLN A 101 13.11 30.27 -3.48
C GLN A 101 11.63 30.13 -3.10
N ILE A 102 11.32 30.11 -1.80
CA ILE A 102 9.93 30.02 -1.31
C ILE A 102 9.14 31.28 -1.68
N GLU A 103 9.72 32.47 -1.54
CA GLU A 103 9.07 33.73 -1.94
C GLU A 103 8.77 33.75 -3.43
N THR A 104 9.74 33.35 -4.27
CA THR A 104 9.56 33.23 -5.73
C THR A 104 8.47 32.21 -6.07
N PHE A 105 8.43 31.08 -5.36
CA PHE A 105 7.39 30.06 -5.53
C PHE A 105 5.99 30.56 -5.13
N LEU A 106 5.88 31.39 -4.10
CA LEU A 106 4.60 31.97 -3.69
C LEU A 106 4.03 32.93 -4.74
N GLU A 107 4.88 33.56 -5.54
CA GLU A 107 4.50 34.47 -6.64
C GLU A 107 4.25 33.75 -7.97
N SER A 108 4.71 32.50 -8.14
CA SER A 108 4.54 31.73 -9.37
C SER A 108 3.19 30.98 -9.41
N ASP A 109 2.87 30.32 -10.52
CA ASP A 109 1.72 29.41 -10.62
C ASP A 109 2.10 27.93 -10.35
N GLU A 110 3.33 27.68 -9.88
CA GLU A 110 3.79 26.31 -9.62
C GLU A 110 3.03 25.66 -8.47
N VAL A 111 2.83 24.34 -8.53
CA VAL A 111 2.05 23.60 -7.51
C VAL A 111 2.93 23.19 -6.32
N GLU A 112 4.21 22.94 -6.58
CA GLU A 112 5.16 22.42 -5.61
C GLU A 112 6.60 22.86 -5.95
N LEU A 113 7.39 23.17 -4.91
CA LEU A 113 8.80 23.51 -5.00
C LEU A 113 9.65 22.43 -4.32
N GLN A 114 10.66 21.91 -5.02
CA GLN A 114 11.66 21.02 -4.44
C GLN A 114 12.84 21.82 -3.89
N LEU A 115 13.14 21.68 -2.60
CA LEU A 115 14.30 22.32 -1.98
C LEU A 115 15.59 21.53 -2.20
N PRO A 116 16.76 22.19 -2.12
CA PRO A 116 18.05 21.51 -2.19
C PRO A 116 18.21 20.46 -1.07
N LYS A 117 18.93 19.38 -1.39
CA LYS A 117 19.25 18.33 -0.42
C LYS A 117 20.03 18.91 0.76
N CYS A 118 19.54 18.67 1.97
CA CYS A 118 20.14 19.21 3.18
C CYS A 118 20.26 18.15 4.30
N ASN A 119 21.20 18.38 5.22
CA ASN A 119 21.38 17.53 6.40
C ASN A 119 20.24 17.75 7.43
N SER A 120 20.24 16.97 8.52
CA SER A 120 19.21 17.06 9.56
C SER A 120 19.18 18.43 10.27
N PHE A 121 20.33 19.06 10.46
CA PHE A 121 20.45 20.37 11.10
C PHE A 121 19.83 21.48 10.25
N LEU A 122 20.22 21.58 8.97
CA LEU A 122 19.65 22.53 8.02
C LEU A 122 18.15 22.30 7.81
N ARG A 123 17.70 21.04 7.79
CA ARG A 123 16.27 20.71 7.72
C ARG A 123 15.50 21.27 8.91
N ARG A 124 16.04 21.15 10.13
CA ARG A 124 15.44 21.73 11.33
C ARG A 124 15.35 23.26 11.24
N LEU A 125 16.40 23.92 10.73
CA LEU A 125 16.38 25.36 10.49
C LEU A 125 15.31 25.76 9.45
N VAL A 126 15.13 25.00 8.37
CA VAL A 126 14.07 25.26 7.39
C VAL A 126 12.66 25.18 8.03
N TYR A 127 12.40 24.17 8.86
CA TYR A 127 11.13 24.08 9.60
C TYR A 127 10.94 25.26 10.56
N GLN A 128 12.01 25.70 11.24
CA GLN A 128 11.97 26.90 12.08
C GLN A 128 11.65 28.16 11.26
N THR A 129 12.34 28.37 10.14
CA THR A 129 12.12 29.52 9.25
C THR A 129 10.71 29.51 8.64
N LYS A 130 10.16 28.34 8.35
CA LYS A 130 8.76 28.19 7.92
C LYS A 130 7.80 28.78 8.95
N VAL A 131 7.98 28.44 10.23
CA VAL A 131 7.13 28.95 11.32
C VAL A 131 7.28 30.47 11.47
N GLU A 132 8.50 30.99 11.39
CA GLU A 132 8.79 32.42 11.59
C GLU A 132 8.31 33.31 10.44
N LYS A 133 8.56 32.92 9.17
CA LYS A 133 8.34 33.77 7.99
C LYS A 133 7.12 33.38 7.14
N PHE A 134 6.72 32.12 7.17
CA PHE A 134 5.76 31.55 6.22
C PHE A 134 4.61 30.78 6.87
N ALA A 135 4.40 30.98 8.18
CA ALA A 135 3.52 30.23 9.08
C ALA A 135 2.34 29.54 8.38
N ASP A 136 1.36 30.36 7.96
CA ASP A 136 0.09 29.90 7.38
C ASP A 136 0.05 30.02 5.84
N LYS A 137 1.21 30.14 5.19
CA LYS A 137 1.29 30.29 3.73
C LYS A 137 1.71 29.00 3.03
N ILE A 138 2.46 28.13 3.71
CA ILE A 138 3.06 26.94 3.11
C ILE A 138 3.00 25.71 4.02
N THR A 139 3.05 24.54 3.40
CA THR A 139 3.28 23.23 4.05
C THR A 139 4.60 22.65 3.54
N VAL A 140 5.39 22.06 4.44
CA VAL A 140 6.70 21.47 4.13
C VAL A 140 6.68 19.98 4.45
N GLU A 141 6.82 19.15 3.41
CA GLU A 141 6.82 17.69 3.51
C GLU A 141 8.19 17.12 3.16
N THR A 142 8.61 16.07 3.86
CA THR A 142 9.79 15.29 3.46
C THR A 142 9.35 14.10 2.63
N ARG A 143 9.86 13.97 1.40
CA ARG A 143 9.64 12.79 0.55
C ARG A 143 10.93 12.07 0.21
N GLN A 144 10.83 10.76 0.06
CA GLN A 144 11.92 9.93 -0.44
C GLN A 144 11.88 9.91 -1.96
N VAL A 145 12.96 10.36 -2.60
CA VAL A 145 13.11 10.37 -4.06
C VAL A 145 13.73 9.04 -4.52
N GLU A 146 13.68 8.73 -5.81
CA GLU A 146 14.14 7.46 -6.42
C GLU A 146 15.54 7.01 -5.94
N ASN A 147 16.47 7.95 -5.73
CA ASN A 147 17.81 7.70 -5.21
C ASN A 147 17.89 7.37 -3.70
N LYS A 148 16.75 7.10 -3.05
CA LYS A 148 16.58 6.90 -1.59
C LYS A 148 16.87 8.12 -0.72
N ASP A 149 17.25 9.24 -1.32
CA ASP A 149 17.45 10.51 -0.61
C ASP A 149 16.14 11.08 -0.09
N ARG A 150 16.17 11.66 1.11
CA ARG A 150 15.04 12.40 1.69
C ARG A 150 15.21 13.88 1.39
N ILE A 151 14.29 14.44 0.60
CA ILE A 151 14.32 15.84 0.16
C ILE A 151 13.04 16.55 0.64
N LEU A 152 13.15 17.85 0.89
CA LEU A 152 12.02 18.68 1.32
C LEU A 152 11.27 19.22 0.09
N PHE A 153 9.95 19.17 0.17
CA PHE A 153 9.03 19.75 -0.81
C PHE A 153 8.14 20.78 -0.12
N VAL A 154 7.97 21.93 -0.75
CA VAL A 154 7.13 23.03 -0.27
C VAL A 154 5.88 23.11 -1.15
N ARG A 155 4.73 23.24 -0.52
CA ARG A 155 3.44 23.49 -1.17
C ARG A 155 2.77 24.70 -0.53
N ARG A 156 1.85 25.35 -1.25
CA ARG A 156 0.97 26.35 -0.64
C ARG A 156 0.08 25.69 0.41
N LEU A 157 -0.17 26.40 1.50
CA LEU A 157 -1.09 25.92 2.54
C LEU A 157 -2.48 25.77 1.93
N ARG A 158 -3.06 24.59 2.11
CA ARG A 158 -4.43 24.28 1.69
C ARG A 158 -5.36 24.51 2.86
N THR A 159 -6.65 24.74 2.58
CA THR A 159 -7.62 24.76 3.67
C THR A 159 -7.68 23.38 4.33
N ARG A 160 -8.08 23.33 5.60
CA ARG A 160 -8.25 22.06 6.30
C ARG A 160 -9.20 21.11 5.55
N GLU A 161 -10.25 21.66 4.97
CA GLU A 161 -11.22 20.90 4.17
C GLU A 161 -10.56 20.29 2.92
N GLU A 162 -9.73 21.05 2.21
CA GLU A 162 -8.96 20.54 1.06
C GLU A 162 -7.96 19.45 1.46
N GLU A 163 -7.24 19.60 2.57
CA GLU A 163 -6.30 18.58 3.06
C GLU A 163 -7.01 17.28 3.46
N GLU A 164 -8.14 17.39 4.16
CA GLU A 164 -8.99 16.26 4.52
C GLU A 164 -9.54 15.55 3.26
N GLU A 165 -9.97 16.30 2.24
CA GLU A 165 -10.48 15.74 0.99
C GLU A 165 -9.40 15.00 0.19
N ILE A 166 -8.19 15.55 0.12
CA ILE A 166 -7.05 14.91 -0.54
C ILE A 166 -6.65 13.62 0.19
N GLU A 167 -6.60 13.65 1.51
CA GLU A 167 -6.22 12.46 2.27
C GLU A 167 -7.30 11.37 2.17
N LYS A 168 -8.57 11.77 2.13
CA LYS A 168 -9.69 10.87 1.83
C LYS A 168 -9.56 10.26 0.43
N GLN A 169 -9.26 11.05 -0.59
CA GLN A 169 -9.06 10.55 -1.95
C GLN A 169 -7.92 9.53 -2.03
N LYS A 170 -6.77 9.80 -1.40
CA LYS A 170 -5.66 8.83 -1.33
C LYS A 170 -6.07 7.54 -0.63
N TYR A 171 -6.83 7.64 0.45
CA TYR A 171 -7.32 6.48 1.16
C TYR A 171 -8.28 5.65 0.30
N GLU A 172 -9.21 6.30 -0.41
CA GLU A 172 -10.12 5.64 -1.35
C GLU A 172 -9.38 4.95 -2.49
N GLU A 173 -8.34 5.59 -3.05
CA GLU A 173 -7.45 5.00 -4.06
C GLU A 173 -6.75 3.75 -3.52
N GLN A 174 -6.15 3.83 -2.33
CA GLN A 174 -5.46 2.70 -1.69
C GLN A 174 -6.41 1.53 -1.36
N ILE A 175 -7.63 1.82 -0.95
CA ILE A 175 -8.67 0.80 -0.74
C ILE A 175 -9.08 0.18 -2.07
N GLY A 176 -9.25 0.97 -3.13
CA GLY A 176 -9.52 0.48 -4.48
C GLY A 176 -8.44 -0.48 -4.98
N GLU A 177 -7.16 -0.10 -4.82
CA GLU A 177 -6.03 -0.98 -5.15
C GLU A 177 -6.04 -2.29 -4.35
N LEU A 178 -6.35 -2.22 -3.04
CA LEU A 178 -6.48 -3.41 -2.20
C LEU A 178 -7.61 -4.32 -2.69
N GLU A 179 -8.77 -3.75 -3.04
CA GLU A 179 -9.91 -4.49 -3.58
C GLU A 179 -9.57 -5.21 -4.87
N ASP A 180 -8.87 -4.57 -5.80
CA ASP A 180 -8.40 -5.22 -7.02
C ASP A 180 -7.42 -6.34 -6.69
N PHE A 181 -6.56 -6.14 -5.68
CA PHE A 181 -5.55 -7.12 -5.31
C PHE A 181 -6.11 -8.38 -4.65
N VAL A 182 -7.18 -8.27 -3.86
CA VAL A 182 -7.92 -9.43 -3.32
C VAL A 182 -8.34 -10.39 -4.44
N GLY A 183 -8.66 -9.84 -5.62
CA GLY A 183 -8.74 -10.58 -6.89
C GLY A 183 -9.55 -11.87 -6.82
N PHE A 184 -8.89 -13.01 -7.09
CA PHE A 184 -9.56 -14.31 -7.21
C PHE A 184 -10.26 -14.78 -5.93
N THR A 185 -9.80 -14.34 -4.75
CA THR A 185 -10.43 -14.68 -3.47
C THR A 185 -11.91 -14.28 -3.43
N LYS A 186 -12.30 -13.22 -4.15
CA LYS A 186 -13.71 -12.80 -4.27
C LYS A 186 -14.59 -13.92 -4.88
N VAL A 187 -14.09 -14.61 -5.90
CA VAL A 187 -14.80 -15.74 -6.53
C VAL A 187 -14.96 -16.90 -5.55
N LEU A 188 -13.91 -17.24 -4.80
CA LEU A 188 -13.98 -18.31 -3.81
C LEU A 188 -14.94 -18.00 -2.67
N ARG A 189 -14.98 -16.75 -2.19
CA ARG A 189 -15.99 -16.30 -1.21
C ARG A 189 -17.40 -16.50 -1.75
N MET A 190 -17.66 -16.18 -3.01
CA MET A 190 -18.97 -16.43 -3.63
C MET A 190 -19.30 -17.92 -3.72
N ILE A 191 -18.33 -18.78 -3.99
CA ILE A 191 -18.51 -20.24 -4.02
C ILE A 191 -18.84 -20.76 -2.62
N VAL A 192 -18.05 -20.40 -1.60
CA VAL A 192 -18.26 -20.76 -0.18
C VAL A 192 -19.65 -20.30 0.28
N ASN A 193 -19.96 -19.02 0.08
CA ASN A 193 -21.25 -18.43 0.50
C ASN A 193 -22.46 -19.03 -0.22
N SER A 194 -22.25 -19.68 -1.37
CA SER A 194 -23.35 -20.35 -2.08
C SER A 194 -23.86 -21.59 -1.36
N GLY A 195 -23.04 -22.22 -0.51
CA GLY A 195 -23.36 -23.47 0.20
C GLY A 195 -23.72 -24.65 -0.74
N LYS A 196 -23.35 -24.55 -2.02
CA LYS A 196 -23.63 -25.56 -3.05
C LYS A 196 -22.58 -26.67 -2.99
N LEU A 197 -22.99 -27.85 -3.47
CA LEU A 197 -22.13 -29.03 -3.60
C LEU A 197 -20.91 -28.73 -4.48
N ILE A 198 -19.72 -29.00 -3.96
CA ILE A 198 -18.47 -28.95 -4.70
C ILE A 198 -18.00 -30.37 -4.99
N ILE A 199 -17.78 -30.67 -6.27
CA ILE A 199 -17.32 -31.98 -6.72
C ILE A 199 -15.93 -31.83 -7.32
N GLY A 200 -15.04 -32.73 -6.97
CA GLY A 200 -13.81 -32.94 -7.70
C GLY A 200 -13.24 -34.32 -7.45
N HIS A 201 -12.12 -34.60 -8.10
CA HIS A 201 -11.50 -35.91 -8.10
C HIS A 201 -10.08 -35.80 -7.52
N ASN A 202 -9.80 -36.52 -6.45
CA ASN A 202 -8.51 -36.47 -5.72
C ASN A 202 -8.16 -35.06 -5.17
N LEU A 203 -9.14 -34.40 -4.56
CA LEU A 203 -9.10 -32.99 -4.16
C LEU A 203 -8.22 -32.63 -2.95
N CYS A 204 -7.44 -33.56 -2.38
CA CYS A 204 -6.74 -33.29 -1.12
C CYS A 204 -5.80 -32.08 -1.23
N LEU A 205 -4.95 -32.05 -2.27
CA LEU A 205 -4.03 -30.94 -2.50
C LEU A 205 -4.75 -29.68 -2.98
N ASP A 206 -5.79 -29.83 -3.80
CA ASP A 206 -6.61 -28.71 -4.27
C ASP A 206 -7.25 -27.97 -3.09
N LEU A 207 -7.80 -28.71 -2.13
CA LEU A 207 -8.41 -28.16 -0.93
C LEU A 207 -7.37 -27.47 -0.04
N LEU A 208 -6.23 -28.12 0.21
CA LEU A 208 -5.14 -27.53 1.00
C LEU A 208 -4.66 -26.21 0.39
N HIS A 209 -4.37 -26.19 -0.91
CA HIS A 209 -3.93 -24.97 -1.59
C HIS A 209 -5.02 -23.90 -1.67
N THR A 210 -6.29 -24.30 -1.84
CA THR A 210 -7.41 -23.35 -1.90
C THR A 210 -7.62 -22.67 -0.54
N LEU A 211 -7.59 -23.44 0.54
CA LEU A 211 -7.73 -22.90 1.89
C LEU A 211 -6.56 -21.97 2.22
N ASP A 212 -5.33 -22.45 2.09
CA ASP A 212 -4.11 -21.71 2.46
C ASP A 212 -3.96 -20.37 1.73
N LYS A 213 -4.19 -20.40 0.41
CA LYS A 213 -3.89 -19.24 -0.45
C LYS A 213 -4.97 -18.17 -0.41
N PHE A 214 -6.23 -18.55 -0.25
CA PHE A 214 -7.35 -17.63 -0.47
C PHE A 214 -8.22 -17.41 0.76
N LEU A 215 -8.25 -18.35 1.70
CA LEU A 215 -9.16 -18.29 2.83
C LEU A 215 -8.37 -18.09 4.12
N ASN A 216 -7.98 -19.15 4.79
CA ASN A 216 -7.27 -19.11 6.05
C ASN A 216 -5.96 -19.89 5.93
N PRO A 217 -4.87 -19.40 6.57
CA PRO A 217 -3.67 -20.21 6.73
C PRO A 217 -4.02 -21.58 7.29
N LEU A 218 -3.37 -22.63 6.78
CA LEU A 218 -3.64 -23.98 7.25
C LEU A 218 -3.30 -24.10 8.74
N PRO A 219 -4.19 -24.68 9.56
CA PRO A 219 -3.87 -24.98 10.95
C PRO A 219 -2.85 -26.11 11.02
N ASP A 220 -2.10 -26.16 12.11
CA ASP A 220 -1.11 -27.19 12.36
C ASP A 220 -1.75 -28.55 12.71
N ASP A 221 -2.97 -28.53 13.25
CA ASP A 221 -3.71 -29.72 13.67
C ASP A 221 -4.73 -30.20 12.61
N TYR A 222 -4.81 -31.51 12.43
CA TYR A 222 -5.69 -32.13 11.44
C TYR A 222 -7.19 -32.05 11.81
N VAL A 223 -7.53 -32.05 13.10
CA VAL A 223 -8.91 -31.87 13.56
C VAL A 223 -9.36 -30.45 13.23
N GLU A 224 -8.54 -29.45 13.57
CA GLU A 224 -8.80 -28.05 13.23
C GLU A 224 -8.93 -27.85 11.71
N PHE A 225 -8.05 -28.49 10.91
CA PHE A 225 -8.15 -28.46 9.45
C PHE A 225 -9.50 -29.00 8.95
N LYS A 226 -9.97 -30.13 9.51
CA LYS A 226 -11.26 -30.72 9.11
C LYS A 226 -12.44 -29.85 9.51
N GLU A 227 -12.40 -29.23 10.68
CA GLU A 227 -13.45 -28.30 11.12
C GLU A 227 -13.51 -27.09 10.21
N LEU A 228 -12.36 -26.49 9.90
CA LEU A 228 -12.22 -25.40 8.94
C LEU A 228 -12.78 -25.80 7.56
N ALA A 229 -12.33 -26.93 7.01
CA ALA A 229 -12.75 -27.41 5.70
C ALA A 229 -14.27 -27.65 5.62
N HIS A 230 -14.86 -28.34 6.62
CA HIS A 230 -16.31 -28.59 6.64
C HIS A 230 -17.13 -27.31 6.86
N SER A 231 -16.59 -26.33 7.59
CA SER A 231 -17.27 -25.04 7.78
C SER A 231 -17.36 -24.23 6.49
N LEU A 232 -16.31 -24.27 5.66
CA LEU A 232 -16.22 -23.53 4.41
C LEU A 232 -16.88 -24.27 3.23
N PHE A 233 -16.78 -25.60 3.22
CA PHE A 233 -17.30 -26.46 2.17
C PHE A 233 -18.15 -27.57 2.78
N PRO A 234 -19.43 -27.28 3.12
CA PRO A 234 -20.28 -28.21 3.85
C PRO A 234 -20.78 -29.39 3.01
N LYS A 235 -20.65 -29.34 1.69
CA LYS A 235 -21.18 -30.33 0.74
C LYS A 235 -20.24 -30.58 -0.41
#